data_AF-A0AAE6QGR4-F1
#
_entry.id   AF-A0AAE6QGR4-F1
#
_cell.length_a   1.000
_cell.length_b   1.000
_cell.length_c   1.000
_cell.angle_alpha   90.00
_cell.angle_beta   90.00
_cell.angle_gamma   90.00
#
_symmetry.space_group_name_H-M   'P 1'
#
loop_
_entity.id
_entity.type
_entity.pdbx_description
1 polymer ?
#
loop_
_entity_poly.entity_id
_entity_poly.type
_entity_poly.pdbx_seq_one_letter_code
_entity_poly.pdbx_strand_id
1 'polypeptide(L)'
;MASGRQGAIRAGAEGLVQWLPTLLRGRPKSRKDLVRQPRSARPSELLLVIVDASASTRRHQALSQAKGLLSQVFDDAYRRRARLALLTASGAVPRWQHQGLKASAALVPWLDGLGAGGGTPLTAALEQARAWLEQRQKRYPSEQHRVLVMTDGRIKQLPVLSAFTCASLLIDIEKGPIRLGRARELASSLGAEYRHIDELKEV
;
A
#
# COMPACT_ATOMS: atom_id res chain seq x y z
N MET A 1 -32.57 10.77 28.66
CA MET A 1 -31.18 10.27 28.58
C MET A 1 -30.71 10.33 27.14
N ALA A 2 -29.66 11.10 26.85
CA ALA A 2 -28.86 10.97 25.62
C ALA A 2 -27.56 11.76 25.81
N SER A 3 -26.59 11.15 26.50
CA SER A 3 -25.23 11.68 26.62
C SER A 3 -24.48 11.38 25.32
N GLY A 4 -24.43 12.35 24.43
CA GLY A 4 -23.58 12.30 23.23
C GLY A 4 -22.13 12.62 23.62
N ARG A 5 -21.27 11.59 23.58
CA ARG A 5 -19.82 11.67 23.76
C ARG A 5 -19.19 12.70 22.81
N GLN A 6 -19.05 13.95 23.26
CA GLN A 6 -18.19 14.93 22.61
C GLN A 6 -16.74 14.57 22.91
N GLY A 7 -16.09 13.89 21.97
CA GLY A 7 -14.63 13.77 21.95
C GLY A 7 -14.04 15.18 21.90
N ALA A 8 -13.23 15.51 22.91
CA ALA A 8 -12.61 16.82 23.07
C ALA A 8 -11.91 17.26 21.77
N ILE A 9 -12.46 18.31 21.16
CA ILE A 9 -11.90 18.96 19.98
C ILE A 9 -10.67 19.76 20.45
N ARG A 10 -9.48 19.17 20.35
CA ARG A 10 -8.24 19.94 20.51
C ARG A 10 -8.21 20.99 19.40
N ALA A 11 -8.27 22.26 19.79
CA ALA A 11 -8.14 23.40 18.89
C ALA A 11 -6.79 23.32 18.16
N GLY A 12 -6.81 22.92 16.88
CA GLY A 12 -5.62 22.91 16.05
C GLY A 12 -5.20 24.34 15.76
N ALA A 13 -4.11 24.81 16.37
CA ALA A 13 -3.60 26.18 16.20
C ALA A 13 -3.25 26.53 14.74
N GLU A 14 -3.11 25.54 13.86
CA GLU A 14 -2.64 25.69 12.47
C GLU A 14 -3.56 25.08 11.40
N GLY A 15 -4.84 24.85 11.69
CA GLY A 15 -5.82 24.40 10.67
C GLY A 15 -6.29 25.51 9.73
N LEU A 16 -6.82 25.14 8.54
CA LEU A 16 -7.53 26.06 7.65
C LEU A 16 -8.68 26.74 8.41
N VAL A 17 -8.83 28.05 8.21
CA VAL A 17 -9.90 28.84 8.84
C VAL A 17 -11.23 28.48 8.19
N GLN A 18 -12.20 28.09 9.01
CA GLN A 18 -13.58 27.90 8.57
C GLN A 18 -14.32 29.24 8.68
N TRP A 19 -14.37 29.98 7.58
CA TRP A 19 -14.92 31.35 7.57
C TRP A 19 -16.40 31.41 7.95
N LEU A 20 -17.25 30.52 7.42
CA LEU A 20 -18.69 30.55 7.73
C LEU A 20 -18.98 30.35 9.24
N PRO A 21 -18.49 29.29 9.92
CA PRO A 21 -18.62 29.16 11.37
C PRO A 21 -17.94 30.28 12.18
N THR A 22 -16.83 30.84 11.68
CA THR A 22 -16.15 31.97 12.32
C THR A 22 -17.03 33.22 12.30
N LEU A 23 -17.61 33.56 11.14
CA LEU A 23 -18.45 34.75 10.96
C LEU A 23 -19.80 34.62 11.64
N LEU A 24 -20.36 33.42 11.75
CA LEU A 24 -21.58 33.15 12.53
C LEU A 24 -21.39 33.38 14.04
N ARG A 25 -20.15 33.43 14.54
CA ARG A 25 -19.81 33.82 15.92
C ARG A 25 -19.58 35.34 16.07
N GLY A 26 -19.78 36.10 15.00
CA GLY A 26 -19.52 37.53 14.93
C GLY A 26 -18.18 37.87 14.28
N ARG A 27 -17.84 39.16 14.29
CA ARG A 27 -16.59 39.67 13.70
C ARG A 27 -15.40 39.25 14.57
N PRO A 28 -14.45 38.43 14.08
CA PRO A 28 -13.29 38.02 14.86
C PRO A 28 -12.40 39.23 15.16
N LYS A 29 -11.99 39.37 16.43
CA LYS A 29 -11.10 40.45 16.92
C LYS A 29 -9.67 39.97 17.15
N SER A 30 -9.49 38.65 17.28
CA SER A 30 -8.20 38.01 17.53
C SER A 30 -8.08 36.68 16.80
N ARG A 31 -6.84 36.14 16.70
CA ARG A 31 -6.58 34.81 16.12
C ARG A 31 -7.28 33.67 16.88
N LYS A 32 -7.66 33.88 18.14
CA LYS A 32 -8.36 32.90 18.99
C LYS A 32 -9.84 32.76 18.62
N ASP A 33 -10.40 33.77 17.96
CA ASP A 33 -11.81 33.78 17.54
C ASP A 33 -12.03 32.97 16.26
N LEU A 34 -10.94 32.63 15.56
CA LEU A 34 -10.98 31.86 14.32
C LEU A 34 -11.33 30.40 14.62
N VAL A 35 -12.46 29.94 14.08
CA VAL A 35 -12.80 28.51 14.07
C VAL A 35 -11.90 27.83 13.04
N ARG A 36 -10.95 27.05 13.51
CA ARG A 36 -10.06 26.28 12.65
C ARG A 36 -10.56 24.86 12.52
N GLN A 37 -10.53 24.34 11.31
CA GLN A 37 -10.78 22.92 11.11
C GLN A 37 -9.74 22.13 11.92
N PRO A 38 -10.15 21.20 12.79
CA PRO A 38 -9.19 20.30 13.43
C PRO A 38 -8.44 19.60 12.30
N ARG A 39 -7.12 19.74 12.27
CA ARG A 39 -6.31 18.85 11.43
C ARG A 39 -6.57 17.47 12.01
N SER A 40 -7.42 16.68 11.35
CA SER A 40 -7.53 15.26 11.63
C SER A 40 -6.19 14.64 11.20
N ALA A 41 -5.16 14.87 12.01
CA ALA A 41 -3.81 14.38 11.83
C ALA A 41 -3.77 12.93 12.32
N ARG A 42 -4.64 12.08 11.77
CA ARG A 42 -4.26 10.69 11.68
C ARG A 42 -3.11 10.66 10.68
N PRO A 43 -1.95 10.07 11.02
CA PRO A 43 -0.94 9.72 10.03
C PRO A 43 -1.65 9.15 8.81
N SER A 44 -1.46 9.74 7.63
CA SER A 44 -1.93 9.07 6.43
C SER A 44 -1.17 7.75 6.34
N GLU A 45 -1.88 6.67 6.05
CA GLU A 45 -1.25 5.39 5.76
C GLU A 45 -1.03 5.30 4.25
N LEU A 46 0.11 4.78 3.84
CA LEU A 46 0.42 4.43 2.47
C LEU A 46 0.73 2.94 2.41
N LEU A 47 -0.05 2.21 1.63
CA LEU A 47 0.26 0.84 1.26
C LEU A 47 0.83 0.82 -0.16
N LEU A 48 2.10 0.43 -0.28
CA LEU A 48 2.77 0.15 -1.54
C LEU A 48 2.63 -1.34 -1.84
N VAL A 49 2.09 -1.67 -3.00
CA VAL A 49 1.84 -3.05 -3.43
C VAL A 49 2.65 -3.33 -4.67
N ILE A 50 3.46 -4.37 -4.62
CA ILE A 50 4.35 -4.81 -5.69
C ILE A 50 3.90 -6.21 -6.11
N VAL A 51 3.49 -6.37 -7.37
CA VAL A 51 2.97 -7.66 -7.87
C VAL A 51 3.81 -8.16 -9.04
N ASP A 52 4.31 -9.38 -8.93
CA ASP A 52 4.85 -10.17 -10.05
C ASP A 52 3.69 -10.75 -10.85
N ALA A 53 3.47 -10.21 -12.06
CA ALA A 53 2.31 -10.52 -12.90
C ALA A 53 2.70 -11.33 -14.14
N SER A 54 3.58 -12.31 -13.98
CA SER A 54 4.07 -13.12 -15.10
C SER A 54 3.07 -14.18 -15.58
N ALA A 55 2.89 -14.25 -16.91
CA ALA A 55 1.96 -15.16 -17.57
C ALA A 55 2.54 -16.58 -17.67
N SER A 56 2.08 -17.51 -16.83
CA SER A 56 2.20 -18.95 -17.10
C SER A 56 0.93 -19.68 -16.65
N THR A 57 0.55 -20.79 -17.27
CA THR A 57 -0.71 -21.51 -17.00
C THR A 57 -0.87 -21.92 -15.53
N ARG A 58 0.19 -22.42 -14.89
CA ARG A 58 0.18 -22.72 -13.45
C ARG A 58 0.05 -21.46 -12.58
N ARG A 59 0.59 -20.34 -13.05
CA ARG A 59 0.46 -19.03 -12.39
C ARG A 59 -0.93 -18.43 -12.49
N HIS A 60 -1.73 -18.76 -13.52
CA HIS A 60 -3.07 -18.18 -13.66
C HIS A 60 -3.97 -18.51 -12.46
N GLN A 61 -3.90 -19.75 -11.93
CA GLN A 61 -4.68 -20.15 -10.76
C GLN A 61 -4.19 -19.49 -9.47
N ALA A 62 -2.86 -19.39 -9.28
CA ALA A 62 -2.26 -18.67 -8.17
C ALA A 62 -2.59 -17.17 -8.21
N LEU A 63 -2.58 -16.59 -9.41
CA LEU A 63 -2.89 -15.19 -9.66
C LEU A 63 -4.36 -14.87 -9.41
N SER A 64 -5.28 -15.78 -9.74
CA SER A 64 -6.70 -15.61 -9.39
C SER A 64 -6.90 -15.46 -7.87
N GLN A 65 -6.22 -16.28 -7.07
CA GLN A 65 -6.26 -16.16 -5.61
C GLN A 65 -5.59 -14.88 -5.11
N ALA A 66 -4.46 -14.51 -5.72
CA ALA A 66 -3.79 -13.24 -5.44
C ALA A 66 -4.71 -12.04 -5.70
N LYS A 67 -5.47 -12.04 -6.81
CA LYS A 67 -6.46 -11.01 -7.12
C LYS A 67 -7.55 -10.93 -6.05
N GLY A 68 -8.06 -12.07 -5.59
CA GLY A 68 -9.04 -12.14 -4.50
C GLY A 68 -8.53 -11.53 -3.20
N LEU A 69 -7.30 -11.88 -2.79
CA LEU A 69 -6.66 -11.30 -1.63
C LEU A 69 -6.40 -9.80 -1.79
N LEU A 70 -5.87 -9.37 -2.93
CA LEU A 70 -5.63 -7.95 -3.23
C LEU A 70 -6.93 -7.14 -3.19
N SER A 71 -8.04 -7.69 -3.67
CA SER A 71 -9.36 -7.03 -3.56
C SER A 71 -9.71 -6.76 -2.10
N GLN A 72 -9.57 -7.76 -1.22
CA GLN A 72 -9.85 -7.59 0.22
C GLN A 72 -8.92 -6.56 0.87
N VAL A 73 -7.62 -6.62 0.55
CA VAL A 73 -6.62 -5.67 1.05
C VAL A 73 -6.94 -4.24 0.59
N PHE A 74 -7.40 -4.05 -0.65
CA PHE A 74 -7.75 -2.74 -1.18
C PHE A 74 -9.03 -2.20 -0.57
N ASP A 75 -10.02 -3.06 -0.30
CA ASP A 75 -11.23 -2.69 0.42
C ASP A 75 -10.93 -2.27 1.87
N ASP A 76 -10.01 -2.96 2.54
CA ASP A 76 -9.53 -2.56 3.86
C ASP A 76 -8.78 -1.23 3.83
N ALA A 77 -7.88 -1.05 2.86
CA ALA A 77 -7.18 0.22 2.66
C ALA A 77 -8.17 1.36 2.39
N TYR A 78 -9.23 1.09 1.62
CA TYR A 78 -10.32 2.04 1.38
C TYR A 78 -11.05 2.43 2.66
N ARG A 79 -11.48 1.45 3.45
CA ARG A 79 -12.14 1.69 4.76
C ARG A 79 -11.27 2.51 5.71
N ARG A 80 -9.95 2.25 5.70
CA ARG A 80 -8.96 2.97 6.52
C ARG A 80 -8.56 4.34 5.95
N ARG A 81 -9.05 4.69 4.75
CA ARG A 81 -8.65 5.88 3.97
C ARG A 81 -7.14 5.94 3.73
N ALA A 82 -6.50 4.78 3.60
CA ALA A 82 -5.10 4.67 3.22
C ALA A 82 -4.92 5.07 1.74
N ARG A 83 -3.73 5.57 1.45
CA ARG A 83 -3.26 5.84 0.09
C ARG A 83 -2.68 4.55 -0.48
N LEU A 84 -2.84 4.36 -1.78
CA LEU A 84 -2.32 3.20 -2.48
C LEU A 84 -1.29 3.61 -3.52
N ALA A 85 -0.20 2.87 -3.58
CA ALA A 85 0.74 2.89 -4.68
C ALA A 85 0.92 1.47 -5.20
N LEU A 86 0.80 1.30 -6.51
CA LEU A 86 0.78 -0.03 -7.15
C LEU A 86 1.88 -0.09 -8.20
N LEU A 87 2.71 -1.13 -8.11
CA LEU A 87 3.81 -1.41 -9.03
C LEU A 87 3.69 -2.85 -9.54
N THR A 88 3.62 -3.01 -10.85
CA THR A 88 3.56 -4.32 -11.49
C THR A 88 4.89 -4.66 -12.15
N ALA A 89 5.46 -5.81 -11.79
CA ALA A 89 6.59 -6.42 -12.48
C ALA A 89 6.04 -7.37 -13.56
N SER A 90 5.93 -6.88 -14.80
CA SER A 90 5.46 -7.65 -15.95
C SER A 90 6.13 -7.17 -17.23
N GLY A 91 6.46 -8.05 -18.16
CA GLY A 91 7.09 -7.65 -19.42
C GLY A 91 8.60 -7.43 -19.25
N ALA A 92 9.12 -6.40 -19.92
CA ALA A 92 10.54 -6.04 -19.88
C ALA A 92 10.90 -5.05 -18.75
N VAL A 93 9.95 -4.19 -18.34
CA VAL A 93 10.19 -3.12 -17.37
C VAL A 93 9.06 -3.04 -16.32
N PRO A 94 9.36 -2.67 -15.06
CA PRO A 94 8.34 -2.41 -14.06
C PRO A 94 7.43 -1.25 -14.48
N ARG A 95 6.14 -1.32 -14.14
CA ARG A 95 5.16 -0.27 -14.45
C ARG A 95 4.43 0.20 -13.22
N TRP A 96 4.52 1.49 -12.93
CA TRP A 96 3.67 2.15 -11.95
C TRP A 96 2.27 2.30 -12.50
N GLN A 97 1.30 1.93 -11.69
CA GLN A 97 -0.11 1.94 -12.08
C GLN A 97 -0.80 3.08 -11.34
N HIS A 98 -0.50 3.21 -10.05
CA HIS A 98 -0.90 4.36 -9.23
C HIS A 98 0.20 4.74 -8.25
N GLN A 99 0.29 6.04 -7.93
CA GLN A 99 1.28 6.59 -6.99
C GLN A 99 0.61 7.49 -5.95
N GLY A 100 0.01 6.89 -4.93
CA GLY A 100 -0.54 7.60 -3.78
C GLY A 100 -1.93 8.20 -3.99
N LEU A 101 -2.77 7.55 -4.79
CA LEU A 101 -4.21 7.85 -4.85
C LEU A 101 -4.91 7.36 -3.59
N LYS A 102 -6.06 7.95 -3.26
CA LYS A 102 -6.97 7.31 -2.29
C LYS A 102 -7.45 6.00 -2.91
N ALA A 103 -7.49 4.94 -2.12
CA ALA A 103 -8.11 3.69 -2.56
C ALA A 103 -9.51 3.98 -3.14
N SER A 104 -9.87 3.31 -4.22
CA SER A 104 -11.18 3.46 -4.87
C SER A 104 -11.47 2.25 -5.74
N ALA A 105 -12.73 2.09 -6.15
CA ALA A 105 -13.17 1.05 -7.07
C ALA A 105 -12.45 1.09 -8.45
N ALA A 106 -11.71 2.16 -8.76
CA ALA A 106 -10.92 2.28 -9.99
C ALA A 106 -9.78 1.26 -10.11
N LEU A 107 -9.54 0.44 -9.07
CA LEU A 107 -8.50 -0.60 -9.06
C LEU A 107 -8.95 -1.94 -9.64
N VAL A 108 -10.25 -2.15 -9.86
CA VAL A 108 -10.79 -3.40 -10.42
C VAL A 108 -10.25 -3.69 -11.83
N PRO A 109 -10.26 -2.74 -12.79
CA PRO A 109 -9.71 -2.99 -14.12
C PRO A 109 -8.21 -3.32 -14.10
N TRP A 110 -7.47 -2.75 -13.13
CA TRP A 110 -6.07 -3.06 -12.94
C TRP A 110 -5.86 -4.51 -12.46
N LEU A 111 -6.66 -4.97 -11.47
CA LEU A 111 -6.64 -6.36 -11.00
C LEU A 111 -6.93 -7.32 -12.15
N ASP A 112 -7.90 -7.01 -13.02
CA ASP A 112 -8.26 -7.83 -14.17
C ASP A 112 -7.11 -7.93 -15.18
N GLY A 113 -6.38 -6.84 -15.41
CA GLY A 113 -5.21 -6.79 -16.28
C GLY A 113 -3.95 -7.51 -15.77
N LEU A 114 -3.91 -7.93 -14.50
CA LEU A 114 -2.80 -8.73 -13.97
C LEU A 114 -2.72 -10.09 -14.70
N GLY A 115 -1.54 -10.43 -15.20
CA GLY A 115 -1.25 -11.71 -15.86
C GLY A 115 -1.12 -11.65 -17.39
N ALA A 116 -1.22 -10.46 -17.99
CA ALA A 116 -1.23 -10.27 -19.44
C ALA A 116 0.17 -10.19 -20.11
N GLY A 117 1.27 -10.60 -19.46
CA GLY A 117 2.63 -10.39 -20.00
C GLY A 117 3.64 -11.49 -19.67
N GLY A 118 4.57 -11.73 -20.61
CA GLY A 118 5.73 -12.62 -20.40
C GLY A 118 6.92 -11.88 -19.77
N GLY A 119 7.71 -12.57 -18.94
CA GLY A 119 8.88 -12.01 -18.24
C GLY A 119 8.57 -11.35 -16.89
N THR A 120 9.60 -11.25 -16.04
CA THR A 120 9.49 -10.70 -14.67
C THR A 120 10.72 -9.85 -14.32
N PRO A 121 10.63 -8.51 -14.40
CA PRO A 121 11.67 -7.61 -13.93
C PRO A 121 11.50 -7.31 -12.42
N LEU A 122 11.34 -8.35 -11.57
CA LEU A 122 11.02 -8.16 -10.15
C LEU A 122 12.12 -7.38 -9.42
N THR A 123 13.39 -7.67 -9.71
CA THR A 123 14.53 -6.94 -9.15
C THR A 123 14.43 -5.44 -9.42
N ALA A 124 14.23 -5.06 -10.69
CA ALA A 124 14.09 -3.66 -11.08
C ALA A 124 12.85 -3.01 -10.43
N ALA A 125 11.76 -3.76 -10.25
CA ALA A 125 10.57 -3.28 -9.57
C ALA A 125 10.84 -2.98 -8.10
N LEU A 126 11.53 -3.87 -7.40
CA LEU A 126 11.89 -3.67 -5.99
C LEU A 126 12.85 -2.48 -5.81
N GLU A 127 13.83 -2.32 -6.69
CA GLU A 127 14.73 -1.16 -6.67
C GLU A 127 13.98 0.16 -6.90
N GLN A 128 13.10 0.20 -7.91
CA GLN A 128 12.30 1.36 -8.21
C GLN A 128 11.33 1.70 -7.07
N ALA A 129 10.71 0.69 -6.49
CA ALA A 129 9.85 0.83 -5.32
C ALA A 129 10.60 1.43 -4.12
N ARG A 130 11.80 0.94 -3.83
CA ARG A 130 12.64 1.44 -2.74
C ARG A 130 13.02 2.90 -2.95
N ALA A 131 13.53 3.25 -4.14
CA ALA A 131 13.92 4.62 -4.45
C ALA A 131 12.73 5.59 -4.32
N TRP A 132 11.55 5.19 -4.81
CA TRP A 132 10.33 5.98 -4.67
C TRP A 132 9.88 6.11 -3.20
N LEU A 133 9.95 5.02 -2.44
CA LEU A 133 9.56 4.99 -1.03
C LEU A 133 10.47 5.89 -0.18
N GLU A 134 11.77 5.90 -0.41
CA GLU A 134 12.73 6.78 0.28
C GLU A 134 12.45 8.26 0.03
N GLN A 135 12.17 8.63 -1.23
CA GLN A 135 11.78 10.00 -1.58
C GLN A 135 10.46 10.38 -0.91
N ARG A 136 9.52 9.44 -0.84
CA ARG A 136 8.21 9.64 -0.22
C ARG A 136 8.30 9.83 1.29
N GLN A 137 9.08 9.00 1.98
CA GLN A 137 9.34 9.11 3.42
C GLN A 137 9.96 10.46 3.77
N LYS A 138 10.92 10.94 2.96
CA LYS A 138 11.50 12.29 3.13
C LYS A 138 10.47 13.40 2.95
N ARG A 139 9.57 13.25 1.98
CA ARG A 139 8.52 14.25 1.68
C ARG A 139 7.38 14.25 2.69
N TYR A 140 7.04 13.09 3.25
CA TYR A 140 5.94 12.90 4.18
C TYR A 140 6.40 12.07 5.41
N PRO A 141 7.20 12.65 6.31
CA PRO A 141 7.78 11.91 7.44
C PRO A 141 6.76 11.41 8.46
N SER A 142 5.56 12.00 8.48
CA SER A 142 4.46 11.57 9.34
C SER A 142 3.52 10.54 8.67
N GLU A 143 3.75 10.15 7.42
CA GLU A 143 2.98 9.10 6.72
C GLU A 143 3.49 7.73 7.18
N GLN A 144 2.58 6.84 7.58
CA GLN A 144 2.92 5.46 7.89
C GLN A 144 3.01 4.67 6.59
N HIS A 145 4.14 4.03 6.36
CA HIS A 145 4.39 3.29 5.12
C HIS A 145 4.36 1.78 5.38
N ARG A 146 3.68 1.05 4.52
CA ARG A 146 3.68 -0.41 4.48
C ARG A 146 3.96 -0.89 3.07
N VAL A 147 4.69 -1.99 2.95
CA VAL A 147 4.98 -2.64 1.67
C VAL A 147 4.38 -4.03 1.65
N LEU A 148 3.65 -4.36 0.59
CA LEU A 148 3.17 -5.69 0.29
C LEU A 148 3.80 -6.14 -1.03
N VAL A 149 4.54 -7.24 -1.01
CA VAL A 149 5.13 -7.87 -2.20
C VAL A 149 4.41 -9.19 -2.46
N MET A 150 3.98 -9.41 -3.69
CA MET A 150 3.38 -10.68 -4.12
C MET A 150 4.20 -11.27 -5.27
N THR A 151 4.71 -12.49 -5.08
CA THR A 151 5.54 -13.17 -6.08
C THR A 151 5.39 -14.69 -5.97
N ASP A 152 5.59 -15.40 -7.07
CA ASP A 152 5.61 -16.87 -7.11
C ASP A 152 7.00 -17.45 -6.79
N GLY A 153 7.93 -16.61 -6.31
CA GLY A 153 9.27 -17.02 -5.91
C GLY A 153 10.19 -17.41 -7.06
N ARG A 154 9.75 -17.32 -8.33
CA ARG A 154 10.53 -17.76 -9.50
C ARG A 154 11.51 -16.71 -9.98
N ILE A 155 12.36 -16.28 -9.07
CA ILE A 155 13.43 -15.33 -9.32
C ILE A 155 14.63 -16.13 -9.81
N LYS A 156 15.20 -15.79 -10.98
CA LYS A 156 16.37 -16.50 -11.53
C LYS A 156 17.59 -16.38 -10.61
N GLN A 157 17.81 -15.19 -10.06
CA GLN A 157 18.93 -14.86 -9.18
C GLN A 157 18.44 -13.93 -8.07
N LEU A 158 18.74 -14.26 -6.83
CA LEU A 158 18.37 -13.43 -5.69
C LEU A 158 19.05 -12.06 -5.83
N PRO A 159 18.29 -10.96 -5.84
CA PRO A 159 18.89 -9.65 -6.02
C PRO A 159 19.54 -9.19 -4.71
N VAL A 160 20.69 -8.53 -4.83
CA VAL A 160 21.36 -7.89 -3.71
C VAL A 160 20.68 -6.54 -3.48
N LEU A 161 19.66 -6.53 -2.64
CA LEU A 161 18.84 -5.35 -2.33
C LEU A 161 18.97 -5.00 -0.86
N SER A 162 18.94 -3.70 -0.56
CA SER A 162 18.76 -3.21 0.80
C SER A 162 17.34 -3.50 1.28
N ALA A 163 17.20 -3.82 2.57
CA ALA A 163 15.90 -4.00 3.20
C ALA A 163 15.01 -2.75 3.10
N PHE A 164 13.69 -2.95 3.12
CA PHE A 164 12.76 -1.84 3.26
C PHE A 164 12.89 -1.20 4.65
N THR A 165 12.78 0.12 4.72
CA THR A 165 12.88 0.89 5.97
C THR A 165 11.57 0.93 6.77
N CYS A 166 10.56 0.18 6.35
CA CYS A 166 9.23 0.16 6.96
C CYS A 166 8.66 -1.26 6.99
N ALA A 167 7.52 -1.44 7.66
CA ALA A 167 6.84 -2.73 7.74
C ALA A 167 6.56 -3.29 6.33
N SER A 168 7.08 -4.47 6.06
CA SER A 168 7.00 -5.13 4.76
C SER A 168 6.55 -6.58 4.93
N LEU A 169 5.68 -7.03 4.02
CA LEU A 169 5.16 -8.39 3.96
C LEU A 169 5.35 -8.91 2.55
N LEU A 170 5.92 -10.11 2.42
CA LEU A 170 6.00 -10.87 1.18
C LEU A 170 5.02 -12.03 1.24
N ILE A 171 4.11 -12.07 0.26
CA ILE A 171 3.18 -13.16 0.05
C ILE A 171 3.68 -14.01 -1.10
N ASP A 172 3.98 -15.25 -0.76
CA ASP A 172 4.36 -16.28 -1.71
C ASP A 172 3.11 -16.91 -2.32
N ILE A 173 2.98 -16.76 -3.64
CA ILE A 173 1.89 -17.35 -4.43
C ILE A 173 2.34 -18.61 -5.16
N GLU A 174 3.53 -19.15 -4.86
CA GLU A 174 4.04 -20.39 -5.45
C GLU A 174 3.08 -21.55 -5.17
N LYS A 175 2.60 -22.20 -6.23
CA LYS A 175 1.81 -23.44 -6.11
C LYS A 175 2.48 -24.54 -6.90
N GLY A 176 3.14 -25.43 -6.19
CA GLY A 176 3.82 -26.58 -6.76
C GLY A 176 4.21 -27.60 -5.68
N PRO A 177 4.40 -28.88 -6.06
CA PRO A 177 4.79 -29.94 -5.12
C PRO A 177 6.21 -29.74 -4.56
N ILE A 178 7.05 -28.93 -5.22
CA ILE A 178 8.40 -28.59 -4.78
C ILE A 178 8.43 -27.07 -4.58
N ARG A 179 8.67 -26.63 -3.34
CA ARG A 179 8.86 -25.22 -2.99
C ARG A 179 10.32 -24.86 -3.19
N LEU A 180 10.61 -23.84 -3.98
CA LEU A 180 12.00 -23.47 -4.31
C LEU A 180 12.67 -22.63 -3.20
N GLY A 181 11.92 -22.19 -2.18
CA GLY A 181 12.45 -21.47 -1.02
C GLY A 181 12.90 -20.02 -1.29
N ARG A 182 13.04 -19.63 -2.56
CA ARG A 182 13.55 -18.32 -2.99
C ARG A 182 12.69 -17.13 -2.54
N ALA A 183 11.37 -17.30 -2.44
CA ALA A 183 10.49 -16.27 -1.91
C ALA A 183 10.80 -15.95 -0.43
N ARG A 184 11.17 -16.96 0.36
CA ARG A 184 11.59 -16.79 1.76
C ARG A 184 12.96 -16.11 1.87
N GLU A 185 13.90 -16.49 1.02
CA GLU A 185 15.20 -15.81 0.92
C GLU A 185 15.05 -14.34 0.52
N LEU A 186 14.17 -14.05 -0.44
CA LEU A 186 13.84 -12.68 -0.83
C LEU A 186 13.19 -11.90 0.33
N ALA A 187 12.25 -12.50 1.06
CA ALA A 187 11.66 -11.87 2.22
C ALA A 187 12.74 -11.51 3.26
N SER A 188 13.66 -12.43 3.52
CA SER A 188 14.80 -12.19 4.42
C SER A 188 15.70 -11.05 3.94
N SER A 189 16.03 -10.97 2.64
CA SER A 189 16.88 -9.89 2.13
C SER A 189 16.18 -8.53 2.15
N LEU A 190 14.86 -8.52 1.97
CA LEU A 190 14.04 -7.31 2.04
C LEU A 190 13.69 -6.88 3.48
N GLY A 191 14.04 -7.68 4.48
CA GLY A 191 13.61 -7.48 5.88
C GLY A 191 12.09 -7.60 6.05
N ALA A 192 11.43 -8.38 5.20
CA ALA A 192 9.99 -8.56 5.15
C ALA A 192 9.54 -9.82 5.89
N GLU A 193 8.35 -9.76 6.49
CA GLU A 193 7.65 -10.96 6.95
C GLU A 193 7.31 -11.85 5.75
N TYR A 194 7.42 -13.17 5.90
CA TYR A 194 7.05 -14.14 4.86
C TYR A 194 5.73 -14.83 5.23
N ARG A 195 4.79 -14.87 4.28
CA ARG A 195 3.56 -15.66 4.38
C ARG A 195 3.28 -16.39 3.08
N HIS A 196 2.84 -17.63 3.16
CA HIS A 196 2.37 -18.35 1.99
C HIS A 196 0.87 -18.09 1.76
N ILE A 197 0.43 -17.95 0.51
CA ILE A 197 -0.98 -17.59 0.21
C ILE A 197 -2.00 -18.58 0.77
N ASP A 198 -1.63 -19.86 0.92
CA ASP A 198 -2.51 -20.87 1.51
C ASP A 198 -2.66 -20.74 3.04
N GLU A 199 -1.67 -20.17 3.73
CA GLU A 199 -1.76 -19.90 5.18
C GLU A 199 -2.72 -18.73 5.49
N LEU A 200 -3.06 -17.93 4.48
CA LEU A 200 -3.95 -16.77 4.61
C LEU A 200 -5.42 -17.12 4.42
N LYS A 201 -5.75 -18.37 4.09
CA LYS A 201 -7.14 -18.83 3.88
C LYS A 201 -7.85 -19.24 5.16
N GLU A 202 -7.11 -19.39 6.26
CA GLU A 202 -7.64 -19.90 7.54
C GLU A 202 -8.07 -18.79 8.52
N VAL A 203 -8.19 -17.54 8.05
CA VAL A 203 -8.59 -16.38 8.88
C VAL A 203 -9.90 -15.77 8.40
#